data_AF-A0A1W6SQI2-F1
#
_entry.id   AF-A0A1W6SQI2-F1
#
_cell.length_a   1.000
_cell.length_b   1.000
_cell.length_c   1.000
_cell.angle_alpha   90.00
_cell.angle_beta   90.00
_cell.angle_gamma   90.00
#
_symmetry.space_group_name_H-M   'P 1'
#
loop_
_entity.id
_entity.type
_entity.pdbx_description
1 polymer ?
#
loop_
_entity_poly.entity_id
_entity_poly.type
_entity_poly.pdbx_seq_one_letter_code
_entity_poly.pdbx_strand_id
1 'polypeptide(L)'
;MSLAGAPCPFLTTDTISWTGVRIGSYVIGFTVIVMLSAAPALVMAQDTPNPELIQGKEVIGEKIVELPVPGRKAEICVIPWLFDGASYSARDARLMEQLCTIDVRKNAAVCPKLNSTNPGLDIFAIPDDMSAQKFQDTDCKSPKSEKIAKYKLSTSCSYTPSLLGYYHVSRILGHVANVPPAVLRTYDLADHIALGHKALARAPAAALIHATWTSLMAQLTAGANASRRALLLTDDFSQSYGALVDNPGHEEFYKDFFNGGANSLARAQNFRDRNPAIAMLARSADVSTMIGRSFTAENVQKMVQLKDASELIVLDTLLNQQDRFGNIHEVPTYYYLDALDGKVKSERKLTVDEVTQRKAVKIKQMMLKDNDCGVAKTNVAKSAGLADRITHMDPETYYRLLSFDRMIDRPEVEVFFRRETLFTSADFASLRANLKQLASQLHQRCTTGRLKLDLDLDAHFSDKPLPSKSCEGSA
;
A
#
# COMPACT_ATOMS: atom_id res chain seq x y z
N MET A 1 7.80 -7.37 30.47
CA MET A 1 6.44 -7.67 30.96
C MET A 1 5.63 -8.21 29.80
N SER A 2 5.27 -9.49 29.90
CA SER A 2 4.59 -10.26 28.85
C SER A 2 3.08 -9.99 28.91
N LEU A 3 2.47 -9.62 27.78
CA LEU A 3 1.01 -9.62 27.61
C LEU A 3 0.67 -10.64 26.52
N ALA A 4 0.06 -11.74 26.97
CA ALA A 4 -0.47 -12.80 26.13
C ALA A 4 -1.68 -12.29 25.32
N GLY A 5 -1.71 -12.63 24.04
CA GLY A 5 -2.83 -12.35 23.14
C GLY A 5 -4.00 -13.30 23.42
N ALA A 6 -5.21 -12.75 23.49
CA ALA A 6 -6.44 -13.51 23.54
C ALA A 6 -6.84 -14.04 22.13
N PRO A 7 -7.43 -15.24 22.02
CA PRO A 7 -7.88 -15.79 20.75
C PRO A 7 -9.26 -15.24 20.31
N CYS A 8 -9.46 -15.08 19.00
CA CYS A 8 -10.78 -14.79 18.40
C CYS A 8 -11.67 -16.05 18.40
N PRO A 9 -13.00 -15.94 18.64
CA PRO A 9 -13.90 -17.07 18.56
C PRO A 9 -14.37 -17.31 17.11
N PHE A 10 -14.46 -18.58 16.75
CA PHE A 10 -15.09 -19.08 15.53
C PHE A 10 -16.61 -19.05 15.63
N LEU A 11 -17.25 -18.84 14.48
CA LEU A 11 -18.69 -19.01 14.25
C LEU A 11 -19.14 -20.43 14.65
N THR A 12 -20.00 -20.52 15.67
CA THR A 12 -20.82 -21.71 15.94
C THR A 12 -22.15 -21.57 15.21
N THR A 13 -22.57 -22.63 14.53
CA THR A 13 -23.88 -22.76 13.90
C THR A 13 -24.98 -22.85 14.96
N ASP A 14 -25.85 -21.85 15.04
CA ASP A 14 -27.03 -21.89 15.90
C ASP A 14 -28.16 -22.69 15.24
N THR A 15 -28.47 -23.85 15.83
CA THR A 15 -29.73 -24.57 15.67
C THR A 15 -30.84 -23.85 16.43
N ILE A 16 -31.85 -23.34 15.72
CA ILE A 16 -33.08 -22.81 16.31
C ILE A 16 -34.06 -23.98 16.54
N SER A 17 -34.42 -24.25 17.79
CA SER A 17 -35.54 -25.12 18.16
C SER A 17 -36.78 -24.28 18.47
N TRP A 18 -37.93 -24.68 17.92
CA TRP A 18 -39.23 -24.09 18.26
C TRP A 18 -40.04 -25.07 19.09
N THR A 19 -40.44 -24.63 20.28
CA THR A 19 -41.41 -25.28 21.16
C THR A 19 -42.83 -25.01 20.66
N GLY A 20 -43.54 -26.06 20.25
CA GLY A 20 -44.96 -26.00 19.86
C GLY A 20 -45.88 -26.44 20.99
N VAL A 21 -46.80 -25.57 21.40
CA VAL A 21 -47.95 -25.86 22.26
C VAL A 21 -48.99 -26.67 21.48
N ARG A 22 -49.47 -27.78 22.04
CA ARG A 22 -50.53 -28.64 21.46
C ARG A 22 -51.92 -28.16 21.89
N ILE A 23 -52.80 -27.92 20.93
CA ILE A 23 -54.27 -28.01 21.10
C ILE A 23 -54.87 -28.63 19.82
N GLY A 24 -55.65 -29.71 19.99
CA GLY A 24 -56.75 -30.06 19.07
C GLY A 24 -56.40 -30.91 17.84
N SER A 25 -57.01 -32.09 17.78
CA SER A 25 -56.81 -33.14 16.79
C SER A 25 -57.50 -32.88 15.45
N TYR A 26 -56.77 -32.44 14.41
CA TYR A 26 -57.09 -32.68 12.99
C TYR A 26 -55.81 -32.52 12.15
N VAL A 27 -55.34 -33.61 11.52
CA VAL A 27 -54.25 -33.57 10.54
C VAL A 27 -54.87 -33.55 9.15
N ILE A 28 -54.88 -32.37 8.52
CA ILE A 28 -55.17 -32.21 7.09
C ILE A 28 -53.82 -32.02 6.41
N GLY A 29 -53.39 -33.00 5.60
CA GLY A 29 -52.15 -32.92 4.84
C GLY A 29 -52.27 -31.95 3.68
N PHE A 30 -51.63 -30.78 3.79
CA PHE A 30 -51.35 -29.91 2.65
C PHE A 30 -49.95 -30.21 2.11
N THR A 31 -49.89 -30.78 0.91
CA THR A 31 -48.65 -30.80 0.11
C THR A 31 -48.45 -29.40 -0.46
N VAL A 32 -47.58 -28.61 0.16
CA VAL A 32 -47.09 -27.36 -0.44
C VAL A 32 -46.00 -27.72 -1.44
N ILE A 33 -46.34 -27.70 -2.74
CA ILE A 33 -45.34 -27.72 -3.81
C ILE A 33 -44.72 -26.32 -3.85
N VAL A 34 -43.57 -26.16 -3.19
CA VAL A 34 -42.70 -24.99 -3.42
C VAL A 34 -42.03 -25.21 -4.77
N MET A 35 -42.56 -24.57 -5.82
CA MET A 35 -41.80 -24.39 -7.05
C MET A 35 -40.63 -23.45 -6.75
N LEU A 36 -39.47 -24.02 -6.41
CA LEU A 36 -38.21 -23.29 -6.52
C LEU A 36 -37.98 -23.02 -8.01
N SER A 37 -38.24 -21.78 -8.44
CA SER A 37 -37.63 -21.29 -9.66
C SER A 37 -36.12 -21.25 -9.43
N ALA A 38 -35.40 -22.23 -9.98
CA ALA A 38 -33.96 -22.15 -10.11
C ALA A 38 -33.67 -20.99 -11.08
N ALA A 39 -33.47 -19.79 -10.54
CA ALA A 39 -32.75 -18.77 -11.26
C ALA A 39 -31.37 -19.38 -11.57
N PRO A 40 -30.91 -19.33 -12.84
CA PRO A 40 -29.56 -19.78 -13.13
C PRO A 40 -28.62 -18.95 -12.26
N ALA A 41 -27.85 -19.64 -11.40
CA ALA A 41 -26.70 -19.04 -10.77
C ALA A 41 -25.80 -18.59 -11.92
N LEU A 42 -25.86 -17.29 -12.22
CA LEU A 42 -24.87 -16.64 -13.05
C LEU A 42 -23.56 -16.82 -12.27
N VAL A 43 -22.80 -17.83 -12.65
CA VAL A 43 -21.40 -17.96 -12.26
C VAL A 43 -20.76 -16.70 -12.83
N MET A 44 -20.67 -15.66 -12.00
CA MET A 44 -19.75 -14.57 -12.27
C MET A 44 -18.39 -15.24 -12.32
N ALA A 45 -17.86 -15.42 -13.54
CA ALA A 45 -16.48 -15.79 -13.72
C ALA A 45 -15.68 -14.82 -12.83
N GLN A 46 -14.98 -15.38 -11.83
CA GLN A 46 -14.02 -14.58 -11.10
C GLN A 46 -12.98 -14.18 -12.14
N ASP A 47 -13.04 -12.93 -12.58
CA ASP A 47 -12.01 -12.29 -13.39
C ASP A 47 -10.73 -12.31 -12.56
N THR A 48 -9.99 -13.42 -12.65
CA THR A 48 -8.65 -13.52 -12.06
C THR A 48 -7.73 -12.56 -12.81
N PRO A 49 -6.71 -11.98 -12.17
CA PRO A 49 -5.67 -11.24 -12.89
C PRO A 49 -5.20 -12.10 -14.06
N ASN A 50 -5.30 -11.59 -15.29
CA ASN A 50 -5.16 -12.43 -16.49
C ASN A 50 -3.78 -13.11 -16.48
N PRO A 51 -3.67 -14.44 -16.29
CA PRO A 51 -2.38 -15.09 -16.14
C PRO A 51 -1.53 -15.06 -17.43
N GLU A 52 -2.17 -14.92 -18.59
CA GLU A 52 -1.52 -14.78 -19.90
C GLU A 52 -0.56 -13.59 -19.98
N LEU A 53 -0.76 -12.59 -19.11
CA LEU A 53 0.09 -11.42 -18.93
C LEU A 53 1.55 -11.79 -18.58
N ILE A 54 1.77 -12.86 -17.81
CA ILE A 54 3.13 -13.21 -17.32
C ILE A 54 3.85 -14.16 -18.30
N GLN A 55 3.17 -14.62 -19.37
CA GLN A 55 3.70 -15.59 -20.34
C GLN A 55 4.06 -15.01 -21.72
N GLY A 56 4.39 -13.72 -21.80
CA GLY A 56 5.02 -13.14 -23.00
C GLY A 56 4.16 -13.15 -24.26
N LYS A 57 2.83 -13.35 -24.14
CA LYS A 57 1.89 -13.24 -25.27
C LYS A 57 1.29 -11.85 -25.40
N GLU A 58 1.26 -11.08 -24.31
CA GLU A 58 0.93 -9.66 -24.31
C GLU A 58 2.13 -8.90 -23.74
N VAL A 59 2.59 -7.85 -24.43
CA VAL A 59 3.73 -7.03 -23.95
C VAL A 59 3.30 -6.36 -22.64
N ILE A 60 4.06 -6.51 -21.56
CA ILE A 60 3.81 -5.79 -20.29
C ILE A 60 5.05 -5.01 -19.94
N GLY A 61 4.83 -3.81 -19.42
CA GLY A 61 5.90 -2.93 -19.02
C GLY A 61 6.69 -2.38 -20.19
N GLU A 62 7.50 -1.38 -19.87
CA GLU A 62 8.44 -0.75 -20.78
C GLU A 62 9.61 -1.68 -21.08
N LYS A 63 10.05 -2.47 -20.09
CA LYS A 63 11.20 -3.35 -20.21
C LYS A 63 11.05 -4.60 -19.36
N ILE A 64 11.39 -5.75 -19.96
CA ILE A 64 11.51 -7.04 -19.27
C ILE A 64 13.01 -7.35 -19.11
N VAL A 65 13.41 -7.67 -17.88
CA VAL A 65 14.77 -8.11 -17.54
C VAL A 65 14.72 -9.58 -17.13
N GLU A 66 15.41 -10.43 -17.87
CA GLU A 66 15.59 -11.84 -17.54
C GLU A 66 16.77 -12.03 -16.59
N LEU A 67 16.55 -12.75 -15.49
CA LEU A 67 17.56 -13.16 -14.53
C LEU A 67 17.76 -14.68 -14.64
N PRO A 68 18.93 -15.15 -15.10
CA PRO A 68 19.17 -16.56 -15.34
C PRO A 68 18.98 -17.44 -14.10
N VAL A 69 18.32 -18.58 -14.28
CA VAL A 69 18.26 -19.66 -13.28
C VAL A 69 18.93 -20.89 -13.90
N PRO A 70 20.08 -21.36 -13.39
CA PRO A 70 20.79 -22.49 -13.98
C PRO A 70 19.90 -23.73 -14.14
N GLY A 71 19.81 -24.26 -15.35
CA GLY A 71 19.03 -25.45 -15.69
C GLY A 71 17.51 -25.30 -15.63
N ARG A 72 16.98 -24.08 -15.43
CA ARG A 72 15.55 -23.78 -15.30
C ARG A 72 15.20 -22.50 -16.07
N LYS A 73 13.91 -22.17 -16.12
CA LYS A 73 13.42 -20.95 -16.77
C LYS A 73 13.93 -19.70 -16.04
N ALA A 74 14.40 -18.70 -16.79
CA ALA A 74 14.84 -17.43 -16.23
C ALA A 74 13.69 -16.74 -15.48
N GLU A 75 13.99 -16.16 -14.32
CA GLU A 75 13.07 -15.25 -13.63
C GLU A 75 12.98 -13.94 -14.39
N ILE A 76 11.84 -13.26 -14.33
CA ILE A 76 11.65 -11.97 -15.01
C ILE A 76 11.39 -10.87 -13.99
N CYS A 77 11.92 -9.68 -14.27
CA CYS A 77 11.51 -8.44 -13.64
C CYS A 77 10.94 -7.51 -14.71
N VAL A 78 9.83 -6.86 -14.43
CA VAL A 78 9.15 -5.98 -15.37
C VAL A 78 9.19 -4.56 -14.85
N ILE A 79 9.88 -3.68 -15.59
CA ILE A 79 9.81 -2.24 -15.38
C ILE A 79 8.51 -1.76 -16.05
N PRO A 80 7.55 -1.22 -15.29
CA PRO A 80 6.24 -0.88 -15.83
C PRO A 80 6.31 0.35 -16.74
N TRP A 81 5.35 0.47 -17.65
CA TRP A 81 5.08 1.77 -18.27
C TRP A 81 4.67 2.78 -17.20
N LEU A 82 5.07 4.02 -17.39
CA LEU A 82 4.69 5.11 -16.52
C LEU A 82 3.34 5.68 -16.94
N PHE A 83 2.48 5.96 -15.95
CA PHE A 83 1.19 6.62 -16.20
C PHE A 83 1.42 8.05 -16.73
N ASP A 84 0.82 8.38 -17.87
CA ASP A 84 0.99 9.69 -18.49
C ASP A 84 0.41 10.83 -17.63
N GLY A 85 1.15 11.93 -17.48
CA GLY A 85 0.77 13.07 -16.63
C GLY A 85 0.98 12.89 -15.11
N ALA A 86 1.51 11.76 -14.65
CA ALA A 86 1.84 11.54 -13.24
C ALA A 86 3.26 12.02 -12.87
N SER A 87 3.49 12.32 -11.59
CA SER A 87 4.74 12.87 -11.07
C SER A 87 5.80 11.81 -10.75
N TYR A 88 6.30 11.10 -11.76
CA TYR A 88 7.47 10.23 -11.59
C TYR A 88 8.76 11.06 -11.58
N SER A 89 9.63 10.75 -10.63
CA SER A 89 10.94 11.39 -10.52
C SER A 89 12.01 10.58 -11.25
N ALA A 90 13.14 11.22 -11.60
CA ALA A 90 14.32 10.50 -12.09
C ALA A 90 14.85 9.46 -11.08
N ARG A 91 14.58 9.66 -9.79
CA ARG A 91 14.88 8.67 -8.75
C ARG A 91 13.98 7.44 -8.85
N ASP A 92 12.71 7.60 -9.19
CA ASP A 92 11.79 6.47 -9.38
C ASP A 92 12.29 5.56 -10.52
N ALA A 93 12.62 6.14 -11.67
CA ALA A 93 13.17 5.40 -12.81
C ALA A 93 14.42 4.60 -12.43
N ARG A 94 15.39 5.24 -11.78
CA ARG A 94 16.62 4.58 -11.30
C ARG A 94 16.32 3.46 -10.32
N LEU A 95 15.38 3.65 -9.39
CA LEU A 95 15.05 2.63 -8.38
C LEU A 95 14.35 1.42 -9.01
N MET A 96 13.44 1.62 -9.98
CA MET A 96 12.82 0.50 -10.71
C MET A 96 13.87 -0.31 -11.50
N GLU A 97 14.80 0.38 -12.17
CA GLU A 97 15.92 -0.29 -12.83
C GLU A 97 16.78 -1.07 -11.83
N GLN A 98 17.14 -0.44 -10.70
CA GLN A 98 17.91 -1.08 -9.64
C GLN A 98 17.21 -2.34 -9.12
N LEU A 99 15.91 -2.29 -8.85
CA LEU A 99 15.12 -3.46 -8.45
C LEU A 99 15.23 -4.60 -9.46
N CYS A 100 15.17 -4.30 -10.77
CA CYS A 100 15.31 -5.32 -11.81
C CYS A 100 16.75 -5.81 -12.05
N THR A 101 17.77 -5.15 -11.47
CA THR A 101 19.15 -5.66 -11.47
C THR A 101 19.46 -6.63 -10.32
N ILE A 102 18.54 -6.79 -9.36
CA ILE A 102 18.72 -7.66 -8.20
C ILE A 102 18.63 -9.13 -8.62
N ASP A 103 19.78 -9.81 -8.65
CA ASP A 103 19.92 -11.23 -8.89
C ASP A 103 20.42 -11.92 -7.61
N VAL A 104 19.52 -12.65 -6.94
CA VAL A 104 19.78 -13.37 -5.69
C VAL A 104 20.78 -14.53 -5.82
N ARG A 105 21.22 -14.84 -7.05
CA ARG A 105 22.24 -15.86 -7.36
C ARG A 105 23.60 -15.22 -7.67
N LYS A 106 23.66 -13.90 -7.86
CA LYS A 106 24.86 -13.18 -8.30
C LYS A 106 25.26 -12.01 -7.41
N ASN A 107 24.33 -11.10 -7.10
CA ASN A 107 24.65 -9.81 -6.47
C ASN A 107 23.79 -9.47 -5.23
N ALA A 108 22.87 -10.34 -4.85
CA ALA A 108 22.05 -10.18 -3.65
C ALA A 108 21.93 -11.49 -2.86
N ALA A 109 21.50 -11.38 -1.60
CA ALA A 109 21.11 -12.52 -0.77
C ALA A 109 19.61 -12.48 -0.48
N VAL A 110 19.00 -13.65 -0.27
CA VAL A 110 17.57 -13.79 -0.03
C VAL A 110 17.29 -14.68 1.16
N CYS A 111 16.41 -14.21 2.05
CA CYS A 111 15.93 -14.99 3.18
C CYS A 111 14.40 -14.95 3.27
N PRO A 112 13.77 -16.02 3.79
CA PRO A 112 12.35 -15.96 4.08
C PRO A 112 12.10 -14.94 5.20
N LYS A 113 11.02 -14.19 5.08
CA LYS A 113 10.56 -13.28 6.14
C LYS A 113 10.05 -14.09 7.33
N LEU A 114 10.68 -13.94 8.49
CA LEU A 114 10.35 -14.69 9.71
C LEU A 114 9.51 -13.90 10.72
N ASN A 115 9.25 -12.62 10.45
CA ASN A 115 8.59 -11.69 11.36
C ASN A 115 7.57 -10.82 10.60
N SER A 116 6.28 -11.17 10.66
CA SER A 116 5.16 -10.34 10.15
C SER A 116 3.81 -11.04 10.35
N THR A 117 2.76 -10.47 9.76
CA THR A 117 1.50 -11.16 9.47
C THR A 117 1.56 -11.92 8.14
N ASN A 118 2.23 -11.37 7.12
CA ASN A 118 2.28 -11.94 5.77
C ASN A 118 3.67 -12.56 5.44
N PRO A 119 3.70 -13.76 4.82
CA PRO A 119 4.93 -14.37 4.31
C PRO A 119 5.42 -13.62 3.07
N GLY A 120 6.72 -13.77 2.78
CA GLY A 120 7.41 -13.11 1.67
C GLY A 120 8.91 -13.32 1.78
N LEU A 121 9.67 -12.78 0.84
CA LEU A 121 11.13 -12.88 0.84
C LEU A 121 11.75 -11.50 1.09
N ASP A 122 12.70 -11.45 2.01
CA ASP A 122 13.52 -10.28 2.24
C ASP A 122 14.81 -10.42 1.43
N ILE A 123 15.14 -9.38 0.66
CA ILE A 123 16.35 -9.33 -0.16
C ILE A 123 17.32 -8.32 0.43
N PHE A 124 18.59 -8.72 0.50
CA PHE A 124 19.64 -7.99 1.15
C PHE A 124 20.82 -7.74 0.20
N ALA A 125 21.48 -6.61 0.40
CA ALA A 125 22.83 -6.42 -0.13
C ALA A 125 23.77 -7.44 0.53
N ILE A 126 24.70 -7.99 -0.25
CA ILE A 126 25.71 -8.91 0.26
C ILE A 126 26.78 -8.08 1.00
N PRO A 127 27.06 -8.35 2.28
CA PRO A 127 28.15 -7.68 2.99
C PRO A 127 29.51 -7.97 2.34
N ASP A 128 30.39 -6.96 2.25
CA ASP A 128 31.71 -7.06 1.59
C ASP A 128 32.60 -8.20 2.13
N ASP A 129 32.37 -8.63 3.37
CA ASP A 129 33.14 -9.66 4.09
C ASP A 129 32.52 -11.07 4.04
N MET A 130 31.45 -11.27 3.26
CA MET A 130 30.71 -12.53 3.21
C MET A 130 30.28 -12.90 1.79
N SER A 131 30.17 -14.21 1.51
CA SER A 131 29.43 -14.66 0.32
C SER A 131 27.92 -14.63 0.58
N ALA A 132 27.12 -14.55 -0.48
CA ALA A 132 25.65 -14.64 -0.38
C ALA A 132 25.20 -15.89 0.39
N GLN A 133 25.81 -17.05 0.10
CA GLN A 133 25.49 -18.31 0.77
C GLN A 133 25.80 -18.23 2.27
N LYS A 134 27.01 -17.77 2.64
CA LYS A 134 27.42 -17.64 4.04
C LYS A 134 26.50 -16.71 4.81
N PHE A 135 26.03 -15.63 4.18
CA PHE A 135 25.09 -14.71 4.80
C PHE A 135 23.67 -15.28 4.94
N GLN A 136 23.20 -16.07 3.97
CA GLN A 136 21.94 -16.80 4.09
C GLN A 136 21.97 -17.89 5.15
N ASP A 137 23.14 -18.52 5.36
CA ASP A 137 23.34 -19.53 6.41
C ASP A 137 23.26 -18.92 7.82
N THR A 138 23.48 -17.60 7.96
CA THR A 138 23.25 -16.84 9.20
C THR A 138 21.84 -16.25 9.30
N ASP A 139 20.88 -16.75 8.51
CA ASP A 139 19.51 -16.23 8.43
C ASP A 139 19.43 -14.76 8.02
N CYS A 140 20.37 -14.31 7.19
CA CYS A 140 20.53 -12.91 6.81
C CYS A 140 20.62 -11.99 8.03
N LYS A 141 21.23 -12.47 9.12
CA LYS A 141 21.51 -11.69 10.33
C LYS A 141 23.00 -11.38 10.43
N SER A 142 23.30 -10.10 10.46
CA SER A 142 24.62 -9.49 10.64
C SER A 142 24.43 -8.01 11.05
N PRO A 143 25.35 -7.41 11.82
CA PRO A 143 25.33 -5.96 12.08
C PRO A 143 25.35 -5.10 10.81
N LYS A 144 25.87 -5.63 9.69
CA LYS A 144 25.94 -4.96 8.39
C LYS A 144 24.78 -5.32 7.44
N SER A 145 23.73 -5.98 7.94
CA SER A 145 22.63 -6.43 7.08
C SER A 145 21.84 -5.23 6.57
N GLU A 146 21.87 -5.00 5.26
CA GLU A 146 21.07 -3.99 4.61
C GLU A 146 19.99 -4.66 3.76
N LYS A 147 18.73 -4.56 4.21
CA LYS A 147 17.59 -5.01 3.42
C LYS A 147 17.32 -3.98 2.32
N ILE A 148 17.51 -4.39 1.07
CA ILE A 148 17.37 -3.52 -0.11
C ILE A 148 16.01 -3.65 -0.78
N ALA A 149 15.34 -4.80 -0.65
CA ALA A 149 14.02 -5.00 -1.23
C ALA A 149 13.20 -6.06 -0.48
N LYS A 150 11.90 -6.07 -0.76
CA LYS A 150 10.95 -7.08 -0.29
C LYS A 150 10.18 -7.65 -1.46
N TYR A 151 10.19 -8.97 -1.59
CA TYR A 151 9.32 -9.68 -2.51
C TYR A 151 8.06 -10.15 -1.77
N LYS A 152 6.90 -9.66 -2.21
CA LYS A 152 5.60 -9.96 -1.63
C LYS A 152 4.64 -10.44 -2.71
N LEU A 153 3.77 -11.38 -2.35
CA LEU A 153 2.81 -12.03 -3.24
C LEU A 153 1.40 -12.01 -2.66
N SER A 154 0.41 -12.41 -3.46
CA SER A 154 -1.01 -12.37 -3.08
C SER A 154 -1.43 -13.51 -2.14
N THR A 155 -1.00 -13.42 -0.88
CA THR A 155 -1.23 -14.43 0.17
C THR A 155 -1.64 -13.80 1.49
N SER A 156 -2.43 -14.52 2.29
CA SER A 156 -3.03 -13.98 3.54
C SER A 156 -3.76 -12.65 3.28
N CYS A 157 -3.34 -11.52 3.90
CA CYS A 157 -3.88 -10.20 3.52
C CYS A 157 -3.14 -9.54 2.37
N SER A 158 -1.87 -9.89 2.14
CA SER A 158 -1.05 -9.34 1.06
C SER A 158 -1.65 -9.59 -0.32
N TYR A 159 -1.55 -8.60 -1.20
CA TYR A 159 -2.08 -8.59 -2.55
C TYR A 159 -1.10 -7.86 -3.48
N THR A 160 -0.51 -8.60 -4.44
CA THR A 160 0.47 -8.06 -5.40
C THR A 160 -0.02 -6.80 -6.10
N PRO A 161 -1.26 -6.78 -6.63
CA PRO A 161 -1.78 -5.59 -7.29
C PRO A 161 -1.83 -4.36 -6.37
N SER A 162 -2.05 -4.55 -5.07
CA SER A 162 -2.03 -3.44 -4.11
C SER A 162 -0.67 -2.75 -4.06
N LEU A 163 0.43 -3.50 -4.00
CA LEU A 163 1.77 -2.91 -3.93
C LEU A 163 2.13 -2.13 -5.20
N LEU A 164 1.79 -2.67 -6.37
CA LEU A 164 1.99 -2.02 -7.66
C LEU A 164 1.08 -0.78 -7.79
N GLY A 165 -0.20 -0.92 -7.47
CA GLY A 165 -1.19 0.16 -7.55
C GLY A 165 -0.86 1.35 -6.65
N TYR A 166 -0.42 1.11 -5.40
CA TYR A 166 -0.03 2.18 -4.48
C TYR A 166 1.14 3.01 -5.02
N TYR A 167 2.11 2.37 -5.66
CA TYR A 167 3.23 3.07 -6.29
C TYR A 167 2.73 4.06 -7.34
N HIS A 168 1.92 3.60 -8.31
CA HIS A 168 1.43 4.43 -9.41
C HIS A 168 0.42 5.51 -8.97
N VAL A 169 -0.57 5.16 -8.14
CA VAL A 169 -1.58 6.14 -7.68
C VAL A 169 -0.94 7.25 -6.84
N SER A 170 0.09 6.94 -6.04
CA SER A 170 0.86 7.96 -5.33
C SER A 170 1.45 9.01 -6.29
N ARG A 171 1.99 8.60 -7.44
CA ARG A 171 2.56 9.53 -8.45
C ARG A 171 1.48 10.27 -9.22
N ILE A 172 0.37 9.62 -9.55
CA ILE A 172 -0.79 10.27 -10.17
C ILE A 172 -1.28 11.43 -9.30
N LEU A 173 -1.30 11.25 -7.98
CA LEU A 173 -1.71 12.25 -7.00
C LEU A 173 -0.62 13.28 -6.65
N GLY A 174 0.58 13.23 -7.25
CA GLY A 174 1.64 14.21 -7.01
C GLY A 174 2.75 13.72 -6.09
N HIS A 175 3.08 12.44 -6.15
CA HIS A 175 4.10 11.80 -5.30
C HIS A 175 3.75 11.83 -3.79
N VAL A 176 2.46 11.65 -3.49
CA VAL A 176 1.95 11.73 -2.12
C VAL A 176 2.40 10.55 -1.26
N ALA A 177 2.49 10.78 0.06
CA ALA A 177 2.73 9.74 1.06
C ALA A 177 4.03 8.92 0.91
N ASN A 178 4.96 9.36 0.04
CA ASN A 178 6.31 8.83 -0.09
C ASN A 178 6.34 7.29 -0.22
N VAL A 179 5.48 6.75 -1.10
CA VAL A 179 5.37 5.31 -1.35
C VAL A 179 6.62 4.83 -2.12
N PRO A 180 7.34 3.79 -1.68
CA PRO A 180 8.50 3.28 -2.42
C PRO A 180 8.15 2.70 -3.81
N PRO A 181 9.08 2.74 -4.78
CA PRO A 181 8.92 2.04 -6.06
C PRO A 181 8.69 0.55 -5.92
N ALA A 182 7.87 0.01 -6.82
CA ALA A 182 7.54 -1.41 -6.90
C ALA A 182 7.53 -1.87 -8.36
N VAL A 183 8.03 -3.08 -8.60
CA VAL A 183 8.06 -3.72 -9.93
C VAL A 183 7.49 -5.14 -9.84
N LEU A 184 6.91 -5.63 -10.93
CA LEU A 184 6.49 -7.02 -11.03
C LEU A 184 7.72 -7.92 -11.15
N ARG A 185 7.73 -9.01 -10.39
CA ARG A 185 8.86 -9.94 -10.30
C ARG A 185 8.35 -11.38 -10.28
N THR A 186 9.01 -12.27 -11.00
CA THR A 186 8.88 -13.72 -10.77
C THR A 186 10.05 -14.27 -9.96
N TYR A 187 9.80 -15.40 -9.32
CA TYR A 187 10.79 -16.10 -8.51
C TYR A 187 10.63 -17.60 -8.72
N ASP A 188 11.73 -18.32 -8.93
CA ASP A 188 11.75 -19.76 -9.17
C ASP A 188 10.97 -20.51 -8.09
N LEU A 189 10.03 -21.37 -8.50
CA LEU A 189 9.10 -22.00 -7.57
C LEU A 189 9.79 -22.98 -6.63
N ALA A 190 10.74 -23.77 -7.12
CA ALA A 190 11.44 -24.74 -6.28
C ALA A 190 12.34 -24.05 -5.25
N ASP A 191 13.00 -22.96 -5.64
CA ASP A 191 13.79 -22.14 -4.72
C ASP A 191 12.89 -21.45 -3.68
N HIS A 192 11.70 -20.96 -4.08
CA HIS A 192 10.72 -20.39 -3.16
C HIS A 192 10.20 -21.42 -2.15
N ILE A 193 9.86 -22.63 -2.61
CA ILE A 193 9.43 -23.74 -1.75
C ILE A 193 10.53 -24.09 -0.74
N ALA A 194 11.79 -24.15 -1.18
CA ALA A 194 12.93 -24.40 -0.29
C ALA A 194 13.06 -23.30 0.80
N LEU A 195 12.88 -22.03 0.44
CA LEU A 195 12.86 -20.92 1.40
C LEU A 195 11.67 -21.00 2.35
N GLY A 196 10.49 -21.41 1.88
CA GLY A 196 9.31 -21.59 2.72
C GLY A 196 9.46 -22.75 3.71
N HIS A 197 10.11 -23.85 3.34
CA HIS A 197 10.49 -24.90 4.30
C HIS A 197 11.45 -24.39 5.37
N LYS A 198 12.46 -23.59 4.99
CA LYS A 198 13.34 -22.90 5.95
C LYS A 198 12.54 -21.96 6.87
N ALA A 199 11.52 -21.29 6.35
CA ALA A 199 10.66 -20.41 7.14
C ALA A 199 9.87 -21.19 8.21
N LEU A 200 9.23 -22.29 7.82
CA LEU A 200 8.47 -23.15 8.72
C LEU A 200 9.35 -23.79 9.81
N ALA A 201 10.57 -24.19 9.46
CA ALA A 201 11.51 -24.75 10.43
C ALA A 201 11.98 -23.74 11.50
N ARG A 202 11.91 -22.43 11.21
CA ARG A 202 12.49 -21.36 12.06
C ARG A 202 11.45 -20.48 12.74
N ALA A 203 10.29 -20.28 12.12
CA ALA A 203 9.22 -19.50 12.70
C ALA A 203 8.62 -20.26 13.91
N PRO A 204 8.40 -19.60 15.06
CA PRO A 204 7.74 -20.24 16.19
C PRO A 204 6.35 -20.73 15.79
N ALA A 205 6.02 -22.00 16.07
CA ALA A 205 4.77 -22.62 15.64
C ALA A 205 3.50 -21.85 16.09
N ALA A 206 3.55 -21.21 17.25
CA ALA A 206 2.45 -20.40 17.79
C ALA A 206 2.34 -18.99 17.16
N ALA A 207 3.33 -18.56 16.37
CA ALA A 207 3.32 -17.24 15.75
C ALA A 207 2.45 -17.24 14.49
N LEU A 208 1.73 -16.13 14.26
CA LEU A 208 0.87 -15.95 13.09
C LEU A 208 1.65 -16.16 11.77
N ILE A 209 2.91 -15.70 11.71
CA ILE A 209 3.77 -15.87 10.53
C ILE A 209 4.01 -17.35 10.16
N HIS A 210 4.06 -18.25 11.15
CA HIS A 210 4.18 -19.68 10.87
C HIS A 210 2.91 -20.20 10.20
N ALA A 211 1.73 -19.85 10.74
CA ALA A 211 0.46 -20.24 10.15
C ALA A 211 0.27 -19.71 8.72
N THR A 212 0.69 -18.47 8.44
CA THR A 212 0.58 -17.89 7.12
C THR A 212 1.60 -18.45 6.12
N TRP A 213 2.81 -18.81 6.56
CA TRP A 213 3.74 -19.62 5.76
C TRP A 213 3.18 -21.01 5.45
N THR A 214 2.55 -21.68 6.42
CA THR A 214 1.92 -23.00 6.20
C THR A 214 0.87 -22.92 5.09
N SER A 215 0.01 -21.90 5.15
CA SER A 215 -1.02 -21.67 4.13
C SER A 215 -0.42 -21.38 2.75
N LEU A 216 0.62 -20.55 2.67
CA LEU A 216 1.32 -20.27 1.42
C LEU A 216 1.97 -21.54 0.84
N MET A 217 2.69 -22.30 1.67
CA MET A 217 3.38 -23.52 1.25
C MET A 217 2.41 -24.57 0.69
N ALA A 218 1.22 -24.71 1.29
CA ALA A 218 0.20 -25.59 0.75
C ALA A 218 -0.22 -25.21 -0.68
N GLN A 219 -0.23 -23.91 -1.02
CA GLN A 219 -0.53 -23.45 -2.38
C GLN A 219 0.67 -23.63 -3.32
N LEU A 220 1.88 -23.24 -2.91
CA LEU A 220 3.07 -23.34 -3.76
C LEU A 220 3.38 -24.79 -4.12
N THR A 221 3.32 -25.71 -3.15
CA THR A 221 3.60 -27.15 -3.38
C THR A 221 2.50 -27.85 -4.17
N ALA A 222 1.24 -27.39 -4.09
CA ALA A 222 0.15 -27.95 -4.88
C ALA A 222 0.26 -27.59 -6.39
N GLY A 223 1.01 -26.54 -6.74
CA GLY A 223 1.26 -26.16 -8.13
C GLY A 223 -0.04 -25.95 -8.91
N ALA A 224 -0.21 -26.70 -10.00
CA ALA A 224 -1.41 -26.68 -10.84
C ALA A 224 -2.71 -26.99 -10.08
N ASN A 225 -2.65 -27.75 -8.98
CA ASN A 225 -3.81 -28.11 -8.17
C ASN A 225 -4.17 -27.06 -7.10
N ALA A 226 -3.38 -26.00 -6.96
CA ALA A 226 -3.64 -24.96 -5.97
C ALA A 226 -4.91 -24.17 -6.33
N SER A 227 -5.73 -23.87 -5.32
CA SER A 227 -6.97 -23.09 -5.51
C SER A 227 -6.71 -21.61 -5.78
N ARG A 228 -5.55 -21.09 -5.34
CA ARG A 228 -5.13 -19.70 -5.57
C ARG A 228 -3.99 -19.57 -6.58
N ARG A 229 -3.77 -20.57 -7.44
CA ARG A 229 -2.65 -20.59 -8.41
C ARG A 229 -2.57 -19.32 -9.27
N ALA A 230 -3.71 -18.81 -9.76
CA ALA A 230 -3.78 -17.61 -10.60
C ALA A 230 -3.44 -16.29 -9.88
N LEU A 231 -3.15 -16.33 -8.57
CA LEU A 231 -2.68 -15.18 -7.80
C LEU A 231 -1.21 -15.31 -7.38
N LEU A 232 -0.60 -16.48 -7.62
CA LEU A 232 0.63 -16.92 -6.98
C LEU A 232 1.66 -17.44 -7.96
N LEU A 233 1.23 -18.11 -9.04
CA LEU A 233 2.06 -18.92 -9.93
C LEU A 233 1.90 -18.47 -11.38
N THR A 234 2.98 -18.61 -12.16
CA THR A 234 2.93 -18.53 -13.62
C THR A 234 2.13 -19.71 -14.20
N ASP A 235 1.61 -19.59 -15.43
CA ASP A 235 0.74 -20.66 -16.00
C ASP A 235 1.45 -21.98 -16.27
N ASP A 236 2.77 -21.95 -16.41
CA ASP A 236 3.60 -23.15 -16.52
C ASP A 236 3.96 -23.73 -15.15
N PHE A 237 3.50 -23.10 -14.07
CA PHE A 237 3.74 -23.47 -12.67
C PHE A 237 5.23 -23.63 -12.33
N SER A 238 6.12 -22.98 -13.09
CA SER A 238 7.56 -23.04 -12.86
C SER A 238 8.05 -21.96 -11.90
N GLN A 239 7.28 -20.89 -11.74
CA GLN A 239 7.64 -19.73 -10.94
C GLN A 239 6.45 -19.25 -10.12
N SER A 240 6.76 -18.65 -8.97
CA SER A 240 5.83 -17.75 -8.30
C SER A 240 5.97 -16.33 -8.84
N TYR A 241 4.97 -15.48 -8.66
CA TYR A 241 5.07 -14.05 -8.99
C TYR A 241 4.53 -13.14 -7.88
N GLY A 242 5.04 -11.91 -7.86
CA GLY A 242 4.76 -10.94 -6.82
C GLY A 242 5.31 -9.55 -7.15
N ALA A 243 5.15 -8.61 -6.23
CA ALA A 243 5.77 -7.32 -6.32
C ALA A 243 7.12 -7.35 -5.59
N LEU A 244 8.17 -6.88 -6.25
CA LEU A 244 9.43 -6.55 -5.64
C LEU A 244 9.42 -5.05 -5.34
N VAL A 245 9.53 -4.70 -4.06
CA VAL A 245 9.38 -3.33 -3.57
C VAL A 245 10.70 -2.87 -2.96
N ASP A 246 11.11 -1.66 -3.31
CA ASP A 246 12.24 -0.98 -2.68
C ASP A 246 12.04 -0.95 -1.16
N ASN A 247 13.11 -1.21 -0.41
CA ASN A 247 13.10 -1.06 1.03
C ASN A 247 14.03 0.10 1.42
N PRO A 248 13.51 1.34 1.43
CA PRO A 248 14.25 2.46 2.00
C PRO A 248 14.63 2.14 3.44
N GLY A 249 15.88 2.45 3.81
CA GLY A 249 16.36 2.38 5.19
C GLY A 249 16.19 3.70 5.95
N HIS A 250 16.50 3.65 7.25
CA HIS A 250 16.48 4.77 8.21
C HIS A 250 15.10 5.37 8.51
N GLU A 251 14.06 4.59 8.30
CA GLU A 251 12.69 4.85 8.68
C GLU A 251 12.38 4.31 10.08
N GLU A 252 11.53 5.02 10.80
CA GLU A 252 11.02 4.60 12.11
C GLU A 252 9.51 4.43 12.07
N PHE A 253 8.95 3.74 13.05
CA PHE A 253 7.50 3.70 13.23
C PHE A 253 6.98 5.11 13.55
N TYR A 254 5.98 5.60 12.80
CA TYR A 254 5.44 6.94 13.01
C TYR A 254 4.52 6.96 14.23
N LYS A 255 5.13 7.07 15.42
CA LYS A 255 4.44 7.01 16.72
C LYS A 255 3.34 8.06 16.84
N ASP A 256 3.54 9.25 16.28
CA ASP A 256 2.59 10.36 16.38
C ASP A 256 1.29 10.07 15.61
N PHE A 257 1.30 9.13 14.66
CA PHE A 257 0.14 8.68 13.89
C PHE A 257 -0.50 7.41 14.47
N PHE A 258 0.00 6.90 15.60
CA PHE A 258 -0.51 5.69 16.22
C PHE A 258 -1.30 5.98 17.50
N ASN A 259 -2.58 5.61 17.50
CA ASN A 259 -3.50 5.87 18.61
C ASN A 259 -4.07 4.57 19.24
N GLY A 260 -3.44 3.42 18.98
CA GLY A 260 -3.86 2.11 19.49
C GLY A 260 -5.19 1.61 18.91
N GLY A 261 -5.60 0.40 19.30
CA GLY A 261 -6.87 -0.21 18.88
C GLY A 261 -6.79 -1.72 18.68
N ALA A 262 -7.89 -2.42 18.98
CA ALA A 262 -7.94 -3.88 19.00
C ALA A 262 -7.88 -4.52 17.59
N ASN A 263 -8.35 -3.81 16.56
CA ASN A 263 -8.35 -4.25 15.17
C ASN A 263 -8.20 -3.05 14.23
N SER A 264 -8.09 -3.30 12.92
CA SER A 264 -7.87 -2.24 11.92
C SER A 264 -8.88 -1.10 11.98
N LEU A 265 -10.18 -1.41 12.11
CA LEU A 265 -11.23 -0.39 12.16
C LEU A 265 -11.14 0.43 13.45
N ALA A 266 -10.96 -0.22 14.59
CA ALA A 266 -10.79 0.47 15.87
C ALA A 266 -9.55 1.37 15.87
N ARG A 267 -8.46 0.95 15.22
CA ARG A 267 -7.25 1.78 15.06
C ARG A 267 -7.51 3.00 14.17
N ALA A 268 -8.25 2.84 13.08
CA ALA A 268 -8.66 3.96 12.23
C ALA A 268 -9.60 4.95 12.94
N GLN A 269 -10.55 4.44 13.74
CA GLN A 269 -11.43 5.28 14.56
C GLN A 269 -10.64 6.03 15.65
N ASN A 270 -9.68 5.38 16.31
CA ASN A 270 -8.82 6.05 17.27
C ASN A 270 -7.92 7.10 16.60
N PHE A 271 -7.39 6.83 15.40
CA PHE A 271 -6.69 7.83 14.60
C PHE A 271 -7.60 9.03 14.29
N ARG A 272 -8.84 8.77 13.88
CA ARG A 272 -9.85 9.81 13.63
C ARG A 272 -10.14 10.69 14.85
N ASP A 273 -10.34 10.06 16.00
CA ASP A 273 -10.97 10.71 17.16
C ASP A 273 -9.97 11.18 18.21
N ARG A 274 -8.74 10.62 18.22
CA ARG A 274 -7.74 10.89 19.27
C ARG A 274 -6.45 11.49 18.73
N ASN A 275 -6.22 11.49 17.42
CA ASN A 275 -4.99 12.04 16.86
C ASN A 275 -5.02 13.58 16.83
N PRO A 276 -4.05 14.27 17.45
CA PRO A 276 -4.01 15.74 17.45
C PRO A 276 -3.90 16.35 16.04
N ALA A 277 -3.18 15.71 15.12
CA ALA A 277 -3.08 16.18 13.74
C ALA A 277 -4.43 16.07 13.02
N ILE A 278 -5.18 14.99 13.23
CA ILE A 278 -6.53 14.85 12.66
C ILE A 278 -7.52 15.84 13.28
N ALA A 279 -7.44 16.06 14.59
CA ALA A 279 -8.25 17.08 15.25
C ALA A 279 -7.98 18.49 14.69
N MET A 280 -6.73 18.79 14.34
CA MET A 280 -6.35 20.05 13.68
C MET A 280 -6.78 20.09 12.20
N LEU A 281 -6.58 18.99 11.46
CA LEU A 281 -6.98 18.83 10.05
C LEU A 281 -8.48 19.06 9.82
N ALA A 282 -9.31 18.75 10.82
CA ALA A 282 -10.76 18.90 10.76
C ALA A 282 -11.27 20.30 11.10
N ARG A 283 -10.42 21.21 11.59
CA ARG A 283 -10.84 22.56 12.02
C ARG A 283 -11.22 23.43 10.82
N SER A 284 -12.23 24.27 10.99
CA SER A 284 -12.67 25.23 9.98
C SER A 284 -11.91 26.56 10.01
N ALA A 285 -10.96 26.76 10.93
CA ALA A 285 -10.10 27.95 10.94
C ALA A 285 -9.07 27.89 9.80
N ASP A 286 -8.51 29.02 9.35
CA ASP A 286 -7.42 29.00 8.36
C ASP A 286 -6.14 28.42 8.98
N VAL A 287 -5.35 27.68 8.20
CA VAL A 287 -4.12 27.05 8.73
C VAL A 287 -3.17 28.06 9.37
N SER A 288 -3.08 29.28 8.85
CA SER A 288 -2.25 30.37 9.37
C SER A 288 -2.67 30.92 10.73
N THR A 289 -3.89 30.60 11.19
CA THR A 289 -4.33 30.91 12.55
C THR A 289 -3.96 29.81 13.55
N MET A 290 -3.65 28.61 13.05
CA MET A 290 -3.29 27.43 13.85
C MET A 290 -1.79 27.15 13.87
N ILE A 291 -1.10 27.52 12.79
CA ILE A 291 0.33 27.30 12.56
C ILE A 291 0.97 28.62 12.16
N GLY A 292 2.01 29.03 12.90
CA GLY A 292 2.74 30.25 12.61
C GLY A 292 3.42 30.22 11.25
N ARG A 293 3.63 31.39 10.65
CA ARG A 293 4.29 31.54 9.35
C ARG A 293 5.81 31.58 9.43
N SER A 294 6.39 31.63 10.63
CA SER A 294 7.83 31.55 10.80
C SER A 294 8.34 30.16 10.47
N PHE A 295 9.44 30.07 9.73
CA PHE A 295 10.07 28.82 9.33
C PHE A 295 10.83 28.18 10.50
N THR A 296 10.09 27.55 11.41
CA THR A 296 10.62 26.83 12.57
C THR A 296 10.33 25.34 12.46
N ALA A 297 11.12 24.50 13.13
CA ALA A 297 10.89 23.05 13.12
C ALA A 297 9.47 22.68 13.57
N GLU A 298 8.92 23.38 14.56
CA GLU A 298 7.56 23.16 15.04
C GLU A 298 6.50 23.45 13.97
N ASN A 299 6.57 24.63 13.33
CA ASN A 299 5.58 25.03 12.34
C ASN A 299 5.66 24.15 11.08
N VAL A 300 6.87 23.86 10.61
CA VAL A 300 7.06 22.97 9.45
C VAL A 300 6.59 21.56 9.77
N GLN A 301 6.87 21.03 10.97
CA GLN A 301 6.41 19.70 11.37
C GLN A 301 4.88 19.59 11.39
N LYS A 302 4.18 20.62 11.88
CA LYS A 302 2.71 20.66 11.89
C LYS A 302 2.15 20.71 10.47
N MET A 303 2.70 21.56 9.59
CA MET A 303 2.27 21.63 8.18
C MET A 303 2.46 20.29 7.47
N VAL A 304 3.64 19.67 7.62
CA VAL A 304 3.94 18.35 7.04
C VAL A 304 3.02 17.28 7.61
N GLN A 305 2.75 17.27 8.92
CA GLN A 305 1.82 16.32 9.54
C GLN A 305 0.39 16.45 9.02
N LEU A 306 -0.11 17.69 8.82
CA LEU A 306 -1.45 17.88 8.22
C LEU A 306 -1.48 17.38 6.78
N LYS A 307 -0.44 17.67 5.99
CA LYS A 307 -0.31 17.20 4.61
C LYS A 307 -0.25 15.67 4.58
N ASP A 308 0.64 15.05 5.35
CA ASP A 308 0.78 13.59 5.49
C ASP A 308 -0.55 12.92 5.87
N ALA A 309 -1.28 13.47 6.84
CA ALA A 309 -2.57 12.95 7.26
C ALA A 309 -3.63 13.03 6.14
N SER A 310 -3.73 14.17 5.46
CA SER A 310 -4.66 14.35 4.34
C SER A 310 -4.35 13.38 3.19
N GLU A 311 -3.08 13.23 2.85
CA GLU A 311 -2.60 12.37 1.76
C GLU A 311 -2.79 10.88 2.07
N LEU A 312 -2.51 10.46 3.32
CA LEU A 312 -2.80 9.11 3.78
C LEU A 312 -4.27 8.78 3.62
N ILE A 313 -5.16 9.67 4.08
CA ILE A 313 -6.61 9.45 4.02
C ILE A 313 -7.06 9.33 2.58
N VAL A 314 -6.60 10.21 1.68
CA VAL A 314 -6.93 10.14 0.25
C VAL A 314 -6.47 8.82 -0.34
N LEU A 315 -5.18 8.49 -0.22
CA LEU A 315 -4.60 7.31 -0.88
C LEU A 315 -5.22 6.00 -0.39
N ASP A 316 -5.40 5.85 0.92
CA ASP A 316 -5.99 4.64 1.50
C ASP A 316 -7.50 4.54 1.27
N THR A 317 -8.21 5.67 1.10
CA THR A 317 -9.61 5.66 0.68
C THR A 317 -9.73 5.18 -0.77
N LEU A 318 -8.82 5.59 -1.66
CA LEU A 318 -8.85 5.14 -3.06
C LEU A 318 -8.55 3.65 -3.18
N LEU A 319 -7.55 3.17 -2.44
CA LEU A 319 -7.00 1.83 -2.57
C LEU A 319 -7.38 0.89 -1.41
N ASN A 320 -8.50 1.15 -0.73
CA ASN A 320 -9.13 0.25 0.24
C ASN A 320 -8.15 -0.36 1.26
N GLN A 321 -7.25 0.44 1.86
CA GLN A 321 -6.27 -0.12 2.80
C GLN A 321 -6.94 -0.71 4.03
N GLN A 322 -6.63 -1.98 4.34
CA GLN A 322 -7.17 -2.65 5.51
C GLN A 322 -6.23 -2.60 6.71
N ASP A 323 -4.91 -2.49 6.53
CA ASP A 323 -3.93 -2.62 7.63
C ASP A 323 -3.02 -1.40 7.80
N ARG A 324 -3.54 -0.18 7.58
CA ARG A 324 -2.73 1.05 7.69
C ARG A 324 -2.31 1.41 9.11
N PHE A 325 -3.29 1.52 10.01
CA PHE A 325 -3.17 2.28 11.28
C PHE A 325 -2.39 1.52 12.35
N GLY A 326 -1.12 1.27 12.08
CA GLY A 326 -0.21 0.38 12.79
C GLY A 326 1.04 0.05 11.96
N ASN A 327 1.02 0.41 10.67
CA ASN A 327 2.10 0.22 9.69
C ASN A 327 2.42 1.54 8.95
N ILE A 328 2.43 2.66 9.69
CA ILE A 328 2.83 3.98 9.19
C ILE A 328 4.26 4.23 9.66
N HIS A 329 5.12 4.66 8.75
CA HIS A 329 6.51 4.96 9.06
C HIS A 329 6.80 6.44 8.86
N GLU A 330 7.82 6.94 9.54
CA GLU A 330 8.40 8.27 9.34
C GLU A 330 9.84 8.14 8.86
N VAL A 331 10.26 9.04 7.98
CA VAL A 331 11.66 9.25 7.60
C VAL A 331 12.09 10.66 7.97
N PRO A 332 13.25 10.84 8.62
CA PRO A 332 13.77 12.18 8.87
C PRO A 332 14.10 12.87 7.55
N THR A 333 13.55 14.06 7.36
CA THR A 333 13.71 14.88 6.16
C THR A 333 14.01 16.31 6.57
N TYR A 334 15.02 16.91 5.94
CA TYR A 334 15.38 18.30 6.16
C TYR A 334 14.56 19.19 5.24
N TYR A 335 13.96 20.23 5.80
CA TYR A 335 13.24 21.27 5.06
C TYR A 335 13.99 22.59 5.21
N TYR A 336 14.08 23.37 4.14
CA TYR A 336 14.71 24.69 4.16
C TYR A 336 14.06 25.62 3.14
N LEU A 337 14.16 26.93 3.37
CA LEU A 337 13.82 27.94 2.36
C LEU A 337 15.03 28.14 1.45
N ASP A 338 14.84 27.92 0.16
CA ASP A 338 15.88 28.13 -0.82
C ASP A 338 16.16 29.63 -1.02
N ALA A 339 17.44 30.01 -0.95
CA ALA A 339 17.82 31.40 -1.02
C ALA A 339 17.66 32.02 -2.43
N LEU A 340 17.56 31.20 -3.49
CA LEU A 340 17.47 31.68 -4.87
C LEU A 340 16.04 32.01 -5.27
N ASP A 341 15.08 31.14 -4.93
CA ASP A 341 13.68 31.29 -5.35
C ASP A 341 12.70 31.48 -4.18
N GLY A 342 13.17 31.39 -2.94
CA GLY A 342 12.35 31.53 -1.73
C GLY A 342 11.39 30.38 -1.48
N LYS A 343 11.51 29.26 -2.22
CA LYS A 343 10.63 28.10 -2.08
C LYS A 343 11.10 27.16 -0.98
N VAL A 344 10.17 26.41 -0.41
CA VAL A 344 10.47 25.35 0.53
C VAL A 344 10.99 24.14 -0.26
N LYS A 345 12.23 23.75 0.04
CA LYS A 345 12.84 22.53 -0.49
C LYS A 345 12.99 21.49 0.62
N SER A 346 13.08 20.22 0.22
CA SER A 346 13.29 19.12 1.15
C SER A 346 14.32 18.11 0.64
N GLU A 347 15.13 17.59 1.57
CA GLU A 347 16.16 16.60 1.30
C GLU A 347 16.26 15.58 2.44
N ARG A 348 16.45 14.30 2.10
CA ARG A 348 16.59 13.23 3.12
C ARG A 348 17.94 13.26 3.84
N LYS A 349 18.96 13.86 3.23
CA LYS A 349 20.33 13.89 3.73
C LYS A 349 20.92 15.26 3.45
N LEU A 350 21.44 15.90 4.48
CA LEU A 350 22.28 17.09 4.42
C LEU A 350 23.45 16.88 5.36
N THR A 351 24.61 17.43 5.01
CA THR A 351 25.75 17.55 5.92
C THR A 351 25.46 18.57 7.03
N VAL A 352 26.22 18.53 8.12
CA VAL A 352 26.06 19.49 9.24
C VAL A 352 26.22 20.92 8.73
N ASP A 353 27.21 21.16 7.87
CA ASP A 353 27.47 22.48 7.30
C ASP A 353 26.30 22.95 6.43
N GLU A 354 25.73 22.07 5.60
CA GLU A 354 24.54 22.41 4.79
C GLU A 354 23.32 22.70 5.64
N VAL A 355 23.10 21.96 6.74
CA VAL A 355 22.00 22.23 7.67
C VAL A 355 22.15 23.63 8.27
N THR A 356 23.36 24.00 8.69
CA THR A 356 23.63 25.34 9.24
C THR A 356 23.50 26.43 8.18
N GLN A 357 24.10 26.25 7.00
CA GLN A 357 24.10 27.23 5.91
C GLN A 357 22.69 27.51 5.38
N ARG A 358 21.89 26.46 5.17
CA ARG A 358 20.52 26.56 4.65
C ARG A 358 19.49 26.82 5.73
N LYS A 359 19.91 26.88 7.01
CA LYS A 359 19.02 26.95 8.19
C LYS A 359 17.95 25.87 8.16
N ALA A 360 18.33 24.66 7.75
CA ALA A 360 17.39 23.58 7.53
C ALA A 360 16.84 23.05 8.86
N VAL A 361 15.57 22.70 8.87
CA VAL A 361 14.89 22.07 10.01
C VAL A 361 14.65 20.59 9.72
N LYS A 362 14.93 19.73 10.70
CA LYS A 362 14.73 18.28 10.57
C LYS A 362 13.32 17.90 11.00
N ILE A 363 12.58 17.27 10.11
CA ILE A 363 11.16 16.99 10.22
C ILE A 363 10.92 15.50 10.00
N LYS A 364 9.95 14.94 10.72
CA LYS A 364 9.42 13.61 10.48
C LYS A 364 8.43 13.70 9.32
N GLN A 365 8.72 13.03 8.22
CA GLN A 365 7.82 12.94 7.07
C GLN A 365 7.34 11.50 6.92
N MET A 366 6.05 11.33 6.64
CA MET A 366 5.45 10.02 6.46
C MET A 366 6.09 9.24 5.29
N MET A 367 6.11 7.92 5.44
CA MET A 367 6.42 6.94 4.42
C MET A 367 5.48 5.75 4.53
N LEU A 368 4.82 5.41 3.43
CA LEU A 368 3.93 4.25 3.35
C LEU A 368 4.60 3.14 2.53
N LYS A 369 5.31 2.23 3.21
CA LYS A 369 6.02 1.09 2.58
C LYS A 369 5.32 -0.27 2.72
N ASP A 370 4.36 -0.39 3.62
CA ASP A 370 3.57 -1.61 3.83
C ASP A 370 2.15 -1.38 3.29
N ASN A 371 2.01 -1.56 1.98
CA ASN A 371 0.78 -1.28 1.22
C ASN A 371 0.14 -2.54 0.63
N ASP A 372 0.47 -3.72 1.17
CA ASP A 372 0.10 -5.00 0.60
C ASP A 372 -1.35 -5.42 0.89
N CYS A 373 -2.04 -4.82 1.86
CA CYS A 373 -3.38 -5.24 2.26
C CYS A 373 -4.47 -4.25 1.80
N GLY A 374 -4.42 -3.83 0.52
CA GLY A 374 -5.40 -2.95 -0.12
C GLY A 374 -6.02 -3.50 -1.42
N VAL A 375 -6.71 -2.61 -2.14
CA VAL A 375 -7.44 -2.78 -3.40
C VAL A 375 -8.65 -3.71 -3.29
N ALA A 376 -8.42 -5.02 -3.16
CA ALA A 376 -9.47 -6.03 -3.07
C ALA A 376 -9.98 -6.25 -1.62
N LYS A 377 -9.91 -5.23 -0.77
CA LYS A 377 -10.13 -5.34 0.69
C LYS A 377 -11.21 -4.38 1.19
N THR A 378 -11.57 -4.53 2.46
CA THR A 378 -12.46 -3.59 3.14
C THR A 378 -11.79 -2.22 3.25
N ASN A 379 -12.50 -1.18 2.80
CA ASN A 379 -12.05 0.19 2.89
C ASN A 379 -12.17 0.75 4.31
N VAL A 380 -11.15 0.51 5.14
CA VAL A 380 -11.15 0.92 6.54
C VAL A 380 -11.19 2.44 6.70
N ALA A 381 -10.51 3.20 5.82
CA ALA A 381 -10.53 4.66 5.86
C ALA A 381 -11.94 5.23 5.63
N LYS A 382 -12.67 4.67 4.66
CA LYS A 382 -14.07 5.00 4.38
C LYS A 382 -14.99 4.54 5.50
N SER A 383 -14.84 3.32 6.02
CA SER A 383 -15.65 2.81 7.15
C SER A 383 -15.46 3.63 8.43
N ALA A 384 -14.27 4.19 8.64
CA ALA A 384 -14.01 5.09 9.75
C ALA A 384 -14.50 6.53 9.48
N GLY A 385 -14.90 6.91 8.27
CA GLY A 385 -15.30 8.28 7.95
C GLY A 385 -14.13 9.27 8.01
N LEU A 386 -12.93 8.84 7.58
CA LEU A 386 -11.73 9.70 7.64
C LEU A 386 -11.78 10.86 6.66
N ALA A 387 -12.37 10.68 5.47
CA ALA A 387 -12.50 11.73 4.46
C ALA A 387 -13.29 12.96 5.00
N ASP A 388 -14.20 12.74 5.94
CA ASP A 388 -14.97 13.82 6.58
C ASP A 388 -14.09 14.75 7.41
N ARG A 389 -12.91 14.28 7.85
CA ARG A 389 -11.95 15.08 8.63
C ARG A 389 -11.04 15.96 7.76
N ILE A 390 -11.05 15.83 6.43
CA ILE A 390 -10.20 16.64 5.56
C ILE A 390 -10.82 18.03 5.36
N THR A 391 -10.44 19.01 6.19
CA THR A 391 -10.80 20.42 6.00
C THR A 391 -9.65 21.24 5.40
N HIS A 392 -8.42 20.73 5.45
CA HIS A 392 -7.24 21.33 4.83
C HIS A 392 -6.58 20.32 3.91
N MET A 393 -6.11 20.77 2.74
CA MET A 393 -5.45 19.92 1.77
C MET A 393 -4.39 20.70 1.01
N ASP A 394 -3.39 19.98 0.53
CA ASP A 394 -2.42 20.52 -0.41
C ASP A 394 -3.11 20.81 -1.76
N PRO A 395 -2.95 22.02 -2.34
CA PRO A 395 -3.60 22.37 -3.59
C PRO A 395 -3.20 21.46 -4.75
N GLU A 396 -1.92 21.06 -4.86
CA GLU A 396 -1.46 20.19 -5.95
C GLU A 396 -2.13 18.81 -5.84
N THR A 397 -2.13 18.21 -4.65
CA THR A 397 -2.79 16.91 -4.43
C THR A 397 -4.28 16.98 -4.77
N TYR A 398 -4.96 18.07 -4.38
CA TYR A 398 -6.38 18.26 -4.69
C TYR A 398 -6.62 18.34 -6.20
N TYR A 399 -5.87 19.18 -6.93
CA TYR A 399 -6.06 19.31 -8.38
C TYR A 399 -5.71 18.03 -9.13
N ARG A 400 -4.70 17.29 -8.68
CA ARG A 400 -4.34 15.99 -9.26
C ARG A 400 -5.41 14.93 -9.02
N LEU A 401 -6.06 14.94 -7.85
CA LEU A 401 -7.22 14.08 -7.59
C LEU A 401 -8.37 14.39 -8.56
N LEU A 402 -8.69 15.66 -8.79
CA LEU A 402 -9.73 16.05 -9.76
C LEU A 402 -9.33 15.70 -11.20
N SER A 403 -8.06 15.91 -11.56
CA SER A 403 -7.55 15.51 -12.86
C SER A 403 -7.66 14.01 -13.07
N PHE A 404 -7.37 13.22 -12.03
CA PHE A 404 -7.52 11.79 -12.06
C PHE A 404 -8.99 11.38 -12.24
N ASP A 405 -9.90 12.02 -11.52
CA ASP A 405 -11.33 11.77 -11.69
C ASP A 405 -11.84 12.07 -13.11
N ARG A 406 -11.31 13.10 -13.77
CA ARG A 406 -11.67 13.42 -15.16
C ARG A 406 -11.19 12.39 -16.19
N MET A 407 -10.10 11.68 -15.90
CA MET A 407 -9.50 10.71 -16.84
C MET A 407 -9.86 9.26 -16.53
N ILE A 408 -10.31 8.92 -15.32
CA ILE A 408 -10.52 7.53 -14.89
C ILE A 408 -11.50 6.72 -15.77
N ASP A 409 -12.43 7.40 -16.47
CA ASP A 409 -13.40 6.75 -17.34
C ASP A 409 -12.85 6.43 -18.75
N ARG A 410 -11.62 6.85 -19.05
CA ARG A 410 -10.97 6.58 -20.33
C ARG A 410 -10.50 5.12 -20.39
N PRO A 411 -10.78 4.37 -21.47
CA PRO A 411 -10.39 2.96 -21.60
C PRO A 411 -8.89 2.70 -21.37
N GLU A 412 -8.05 3.58 -21.86
CA GLU A 412 -6.59 3.54 -21.72
C GLU A 412 -6.13 3.56 -20.25
N VAL A 413 -6.90 4.19 -19.35
CA VAL A 413 -6.59 4.19 -17.91
C VAL A 413 -6.88 2.81 -17.30
N GLU A 414 -8.00 2.18 -17.65
CA GLU A 414 -8.26 0.80 -17.22
C GLU A 414 -7.19 -0.15 -17.75
N VAL A 415 -6.86 -0.04 -19.04
CA VAL A 415 -5.80 -0.84 -19.68
C VAL A 415 -4.48 -0.68 -18.95
N PHE A 416 -4.10 0.54 -18.57
CA PHE A 416 -2.90 0.80 -17.79
C PHE A 416 -2.92 0.04 -16.46
N PHE A 417 -3.97 0.20 -15.63
CA PHE A 417 -4.00 -0.44 -14.31
C PHE A 417 -4.03 -1.97 -14.42
N ARG A 418 -4.75 -2.52 -15.39
CA ARG A 418 -4.80 -3.96 -15.60
C ARG A 418 -3.46 -4.54 -16.02
N ARG A 419 -2.73 -3.85 -16.92
CA ARG A 419 -1.43 -4.31 -17.42
C ARG A 419 -0.28 -4.05 -16.44
N GLU A 420 -0.15 -2.83 -15.96
CA GLU A 420 1.02 -2.39 -15.19
C GLU A 420 0.90 -2.70 -13.69
N THR A 421 -0.32 -2.85 -13.18
CA THR A 421 -0.55 -3.13 -11.75
C THR A 421 -1.24 -4.46 -11.49
N LEU A 422 -1.52 -5.25 -12.52
CA LEU A 422 -2.25 -6.53 -12.42
C LEU A 422 -3.64 -6.39 -11.78
N PHE A 423 -4.28 -5.23 -11.90
CA PHE A 423 -5.65 -5.06 -11.43
C PHE A 423 -6.58 -5.98 -12.22
N THR A 424 -7.52 -6.59 -11.52
CA THR A 424 -8.71 -7.17 -12.15
C THR A 424 -9.66 -6.05 -12.57
N SER A 425 -10.66 -6.38 -13.40
CA SER A 425 -11.74 -5.46 -13.75
C SER A 425 -12.48 -4.97 -12.48
N ALA A 426 -12.63 -5.85 -11.48
CA ALA A 426 -13.24 -5.52 -10.19
C ALA A 426 -12.36 -4.58 -9.34
N ASP A 427 -11.04 -4.80 -9.32
CA ASP A 427 -10.08 -3.92 -8.64
C ASP A 427 -10.15 -2.50 -9.21
N PHE A 428 -10.12 -2.38 -10.54
CA PHE A 428 -10.21 -1.09 -11.21
C PHE A 428 -11.58 -0.41 -10.99
N ALA A 429 -12.68 -1.17 -11.09
CA ALA A 429 -14.02 -0.65 -10.80
C ALA A 429 -14.12 -0.11 -9.36
N SER A 430 -13.48 -0.78 -8.39
CA SER A 430 -13.42 -0.34 -7.00
C SER A 430 -12.63 0.96 -6.83
N LEU A 431 -11.42 1.05 -7.40
CA LEU A 431 -10.63 2.28 -7.43
C LEU A 431 -11.43 3.45 -8.06
N ARG A 432 -12.04 3.21 -9.22
CA ARG A 432 -12.86 4.19 -9.94
C ARG A 432 -14.04 4.68 -9.10
N ALA A 433 -14.78 3.77 -8.46
CA ALA A 433 -15.92 4.14 -7.62
C ALA A 433 -15.48 4.98 -6.40
N ASN A 434 -14.39 4.59 -5.74
CA ASN A 434 -13.83 5.35 -4.62
C ASN A 434 -13.35 6.74 -5.06
N LEU A 435 -12.69 6.83 -6.21
CA LEU A 435 -12.20 8.09 -6.78
C LEU A 435 -13.35 9.05 -7.07
N LYS A 436 -14.37 8.59 -7.82
CA LYS A 436 -15.55 9.40 -8.16
C LYS A 436 -16.22 9.96 -6.91
N GLN A 437 -16.42 9.10 -5.90
CA GLN A 437 -17.03 9.52 -4.65
C GLN A 437 -16.17 10.55 -3.90
N LEU A 438 -14.87 10.26 -3.71
CA LEU A 438 -13.99 11.13 -2.93
C LEU A 438 -13.75 12.48 -3.63
N ALA A 439 -13.51 12.47 -4.94
CA ALA A 439 -13.33 13.68 -5.73
C ALA A 439 -14.58 14.57 -5.68
N SER A 440 -15.77 13.99 -5.88
CA SER A 440 -17.04 14.72 -5.77
C SER A 440 -17.24 15.31 -4.36
N GLN A 441 -16.95 14.53 -3.31
CA GLN A 441 -17.08 14.99 -1.93
C GLN A 441 -16.13 16.17 -1.63
N LEU A 442 -14.85 16.05 -1.98
CA LEU A 442 -13.86 17.08 -1.70
C LEU A 442 -14.09 18.34 -2.55
N HIS A 443 -14.50 18.18 -3.81
CA HIS A 443 -14.85 19.32 -4.67
C HIS A 443 -16.05 20.09 -4.12
N GLN A 444 -17.14 19.42 -3.75
CA GLN A 444 -18.30 20.07 -3.12
C GLN A 444 -17.92 20.78 -1.81
N ARG A 445 -17.03 20.18 -1.00
CA ARG A 445 -16.54 20.83 0.21
C ARG A 445 -15.70 22.06 -0.11
N CYS A 446 -14.90 22.03 -1.16
CA CYS A 446 -14.13 23.20 -1.58
C CYS A 446 -15.07 24.35 -1.99
N THR A 447 -16.02 24.08 -2.90
CA THR A 447 -16.93 25.12 -3.42
C THR A 447 -17.85 25.71 -2.36
N THR A 448 -18.09 24.99 -1.26
CA THR A 448 -18.85 25.46 -0.09
C THR A 448 -17.99 26.05 1.03
N GLY A 449 -16.67 26.18 0.83
CA GLY A 449 -15.72 26.73 1.81
C GLY A 449 -15.41 25.81 3.00
N ARG A 450 -15.80 24.53 2.93
CA ARG A 450 -15.56 23.50 3.96
C ARG A 450 -14.28 22.67 3.72
N LEU A 451 -13.57 22.95 2.65
CA LEU A 451 -12.23 22.46 2.35
C LEU A 451 -11.39 23.66 1.93
N LYS A 452 -10.23 23.84 2.55
CA LYS A 452 -9.24 24.87 2.20
C LYS A 452 -8.04 24.22 1.54
N LEU A 453 -7.54 24.87 0.50
CA LEU A 453 -6.34 24.46 -0.23
C LEU A 453 -5.13 25.23 0.28
N ASP A 454 -4.88 25.15 1.58
CA ASP A 454 -3.93 25.98 2.32
C ASP A 454 -2.75 25.18 2.92
N LEU A 455 -2.64 23.86 2.67
CA LEU A 455 -1.45 23.08 3.02
C LEU A 455 -0.33 23.22 1.97
N ASP A 456 -0.13 24.44 1.48
CA ASP A 456 0.91 24.83 0.53
C ASP A 456 2.10 25.39 1.32
N LEU A 457 3.16 24.58 1.50
CA LEU A 457 4.31 24.96 2.32
C LEU A 457 5.02 26.20 1.75
N ASP A 458 5.14 26.29 0.43
CA ASP A 458 5.76 27.44 -0.25
C ASP A 458 4.98 28.72 0.06
N ALA A 459 3.66 28.70 -0.14
CA ALA A 459 2.83 29.86 0.14
C ALA A 459 2.84 30.22 1.63
N HIS A 460 2.69 29.23 2.52
CA HIS A 460 2.57 29.43 3.97
C HIS A 460 3.79 30.11 4.58
N PHE A 461 4.98 29.63 4.23
CA PHE A 461 6.26 30.12 4.77
C PHE A 461 6.90 31.24 3.94
N SER A 462 6.28 31.66 2.84
CA SER A 462 6.71 32.87 2.13
C SER A 462 6.37 34.14 2.91
N ASP A 463 7.06 35.24 2.61
CA ASP A 463 6.72 36.58 3.14
C ASP A 463 5.51 37.22 2.43
N LYS A 464 4.93 36.55 1.43
CA LYS A 464 3.83 37.10 0.62
C LYS A 464 2.47 36.86 1.30
N PRO A 465 1.43 37.63 0.97
CA PRO A 465 0.07 37.29 1.37
C PRO A 465 -0.31 35.89 0.86
N LEU A 466 -1.05 35.12 1.66
CA LEU A 466 -1.50 33.80 1.25
C LEU A 466 -2.48 33.95 0.07
N PRO A 467 -2.20 33.30 -1.07
CA PRO A 467 -3.08 33.38 -2.22
C PRO A 467 -4.39 32.64 -1.93
N SER A 468 -5.51 33.25 -2.32
CA SER A 468 -6.76 32.50 -2.43
C SER A 468 -6.61 31.48 -3.57
N LYS A 469 -6.89 30.20 -3.29
CA LYS A 469 -6.84 29.12 -4.29
C LYS A 469 -8.26 28.80 -4.75
N SER A 470 -8.42 28.60 -6.06
CA SER A 470 -9.69 28.23 -6.68
C SER A 470 -10.00 26.75 -6.49
N CYS A 471 -11.28 26.37 -6.46
CA CYS A 471 -11.69 24.96 -6.42
C CYS A 471 -11.63 24.25 -7.77
N GLU A 472 -11.49 25.01 -8.88
CA GLU A 472 -11.53 24.46 -10.25
C GLU A 472 -10.15 24.05 -10.79
N GLY A 473 -9.07 24.52 -10.18
CA GLY A 473 -7.71 24.35 -10.71
C GLY A 473 -7.49 25.05 -12.05
N SER A 474 -6.26 25.45 -12.33
CA SER A 474 -5.86 25.81 -13.70
C SER A 474 -5.60 24.51 -14.45
N ALA A 475 -6.34 24.31 -15.55
CA ALA A 475 -6.26 23.15 -16.44
C ALA A 475 -4.86 22.96 -17.03
#